data_AF-A0A8X6YBP2-F1
#
_entry.id   AF-A0A8X6YBP2-F1
#
_cell.length_a   1.000
_cell.length_b   1.000
_cell.length_c   1.000
_cell.angle_alpha   90.00
_cell.angle_beta   90.00
_cell.angle_gamma   90.00
#
_symmetry.space_group_name_H-M   'P 1'
#
loop_
_entity.id
_entity.type
_entity.pdbx_description
1 polymer ?
#
loop_
_entity_poly.entity_id
_entity_poly.type
_entity_poly.pdbx_seq_one_letter_code
_entity_poly.pdbx_strand_id
1 'polypeptide(L)'
;MYQKLPQTDNVTNKPPSNFNFFFSFFPRCSGGTIFGPQDPLLGSHVQSLCDALDIPHIESRVDMEPEMKEFSINLHPSPKIVGSAIRDLIHYLNWTKVAILYEEDMSLISLQELIRPPVPRDLQVIFRKTSVDTFRDTLKDIRSRGIFSLVVDTRPQNLPHLLQAVLQVQMNDYKYYYHFTTFDLETYNLEDFKYNFVNMTSFRMTDNDQYLVRQALKDMEKFQPVGQHILNRTNIIKVKPALMFDSVYALAEGLHSLQQGMDLRPANVSCEEEVPWTDGSSLFNYINS
;
A
#
# COMPACT_ATOMS: atom_id res chain seq x y z
N MET A 1 20.09 -22.13 19.26
CA MET A 1 19.34 -23.35 19.58
C MET A 1 17.89 -23.07 19.23
N TYR A 2 17.50 -23.30 17.98
CA TYR A 2 16.14 -23.09 17.48
C TYR A 2 15.49 -24.45 17.31
N GLN A 3 14.41 -24.68 18.05
CA GLN A 3 13.65 -25.93 18.00
C GLN A 3 12.40 -25.68 17.14
N LYS A 4 12.38 -26.27 15.93
CA LYS A 4 11.20 -26.34 15.05
C LYS A 4 10.29 -27.47 15.56
N LEU A 5 8.99 -27.22 15.65
CA LEU A 5 7.96 -28.26 15.73
C LEU A 5 7.49 -28.64 14.31
N PRO A 6 7.04 -29.89 14.06
CA PRO A 6 6.84 -30.42 12.72
C PRO A 6 5.51 -29.99 12.10
N GLN A 7 5.56 -29.63 10.81
CA GLN A 7 4.41 -29.48 9.93
C GLN A 7 3.92 -30.89 9.51
N THR A 8 2.61 -31.12 9.62
CA THR A 8 1.92 -32.21 8.94
C THR A 8 1.37 -31.70 7.62
N ASP A 9 1.88 -32.26 6.52
CA ASP A 9 1.38 -32.06 5.16
C ASP A 9 0.01 -32.73 4.98
N ASN A 10 -0.91 -32.06 4.27
CA ASN A 10 -1.68 -32.60 3.14
C ASN A 10 -2.87 -31.69 2.81
N VAL A 11 -2.74 -30.82 1.81
CA VAL A 11 -3.83 -30.55 0.86
C VAL A 11 -3.22 -30.29 -0.52
N THR A 12 -3.55 -31.16 -1.46
CA THR A 12 -3.23 -31.03 -2.88
C THR A 12 -4.05 -29.92 -3.53
N ASN A 13 -3.49 -28.71 -3.63
CA ASN A 13 -4.09 -27.63 -4.43
C ASN A 13 -3.48 -27.61 -5.83
N LYS A 14 -4.22 -28.17 -6.79
CA LYS A 14 -4.00 -27.99 -8.22
C LYS A 14 -4.65 -26.64 -8.62
N PRO A 15 -3.94 -25.70 -9.23
CA PRO A 15 -4.54 -24.41 -9.59
C PRO A 15 -5.54 -24.62 -10.75
N PRO A 16 -6.74 -24.03 -10.69
CA PRO A 16 -7.67 -24.06 -11.81
C PRO A 16 -7.12 -23.20 -12.95
N SER A 17 -6.66 -23.89 -13.99
CA SER A 17 -6.35 -23.34 -15.30
C SER A 17 -7.66 -22.92 -15.98
N ASN A 18 -8.08 -21.66 -15.82
CA ASN A 18 -8.88 -20.87 -16.77
C ASN A 18 -9.28 -19.54 -16.12
N PHE A 19 -8.37 -18.56 -16.16
CA PHE A 19 -8.67 -17.17 -15.77
C PHE A 19 -9.20 -16.39 -16.98
N ASN A 20 -10.52 -16.36 -17.15
CA ASN A 20 -11.17 -15.35 -17.98
C ASN A 20 -11.65 -14.22 -17.07
N PHE A 21 -10.83 -13.17 -16.93
CA PHE A 21 -11.22 -11.93 -16.27
C PHE A 21 -12.10 -11.10 -17.20
N PHE A 22 -13.39 -10.98 -16.89
CA PHE A 22 -14.24 -9.95 -17.49
C PHE A 22 -14.01 -8.63 -16.74
N PHE A 23 -13.16 -7.77 -17.29
CA PHE A 23 -13.17 -6.34 -16.95
C PHE A 23 -14.32 -5.69 -17.72
N SER A 24 -15.46 -5.45 -17.06
CA SER A 24 -16.46 -4.54 -17.60
C SER A 24 -16.16 -3.13 -17.07
N PHE A 25 -15.52 -2.31 -17.91
CA PHE A 25 -15.75 -0.86 -17.90
C PHE A 25 -16.88 -0.63 -18.91
N PHE A 26 -17.94 0.13 -18.56
CA PHE A 26 -19.08 0.66 -19.36
C PHE A 26 -20.47 0.38 -18.73
N PRO A 27 -21.56 1.12 -19.08
CA PRO A 27 -22.72 1.49 -18.23
C PRO A 27 -23.71 0.35 -17.96
N ARG A 28 -23.25 -0.89 -18.09
CA ARG A 28 -23.92 -2.13 -17.76
C ARG A 28 -22.89 -3.00 -17.03
N CYS A 29 -22.96 -3.04 -15.70
CA CYS A 29 -22.15 -3.96 -14.92
C CYS A 29 -22.92 -5.28 -14.85
N SER A 30 -22.43 -6.31 -15.55
CA SER A 30 -22.88 -7.68 -15.30
C SER A 30 -22.38 -8.07 -13.91
N GLY A 31 -23.31 -8.39 -13.00
CA GLY A 31 -23.11 -8.52 -11.56
C GLY A 31 -21.87 -9.32 -11.19
N GLY A 32 -20.98 -8.65 -10.48
CA GLY A 32 -19.66 -9.11 -10.05
C GLY A 32 -19.01 -8.03 -9.19
N THR A 33 -17.82 -8.30 -8.67
CA THR A 33 -17.05 -7.37 -7.82
C THR A 33 -16.30 -6.35 -8.65
N ILE A 34 -16.20 -5.11 -8.15
CA ILE A 34 -15.42 -4.03 -8.78
C ILE A 34 -14.08 -3.87 -8.06
N PHE A 35 -12.98 -3.88 -8.82
CA PHE A 35 -11.68 -3.48 -8.30
C PHE A 35 -11.51 -1.97 -8.46
N GLY A 36 -11.28 -1.27 -7.36
CA GLY A 36 -11.21 0.17 -7.33
C GLY A 36 -10.01 0.76 -8.07
N PRO A 37 -10.15 1.95 -8.66
CA PRO A 37 -9.03 2.65 -9.25
C PRO A 37 -8.00 3.03 -8.17
N GLN A 38 -6.75 3.22 -8.59
CA GLN A 38 -5.66 3.66 -7.71
C GLN A 38 -5.71 5.16 -7.39
N ASP A 39 -6.46 5.92 -8.20
CA ASP A 39 -6.67 7.35 -7.99
C ASP A 39 -7.73 7.56 -6.88
N PRO A 40 -7.41 8.28 -5.79
CA PRO A 40 -8.34 8.49 -4.69
C PRO A 40 -9.61 9.25 -5.08
N LEU A 41 -9.50 10.22 -5.98
CA LEU A 41 -10.64 11.04 -6.41
C LEU A 41 -11.62 10.20 -7.22
N LEU A 42 -11.12 9.46 -8.22
CA LEU A 42 -11.97 8.53 -8.98
C LEU A 42 -12.50 7.40 -8.09
N GLY A 43 -11.70 6.97 -7.11
CA GLY A 43 -12.07 5.94 -6.15
C GLY A 43 -13.32 6.30 -5.35
N SER A 44 -13.44 7.54 -4.89
CA SER A 44 -14.63 8.02 -4.16
C SER A 44 -15.92 7.93 -5.00
N HIS A 45 -15.83 8.22 -6.30
CA HIS A 45 -16.98 8.11 -7.22
C HIS A 45 -17.38 6.66 -7.47
N VAL A 46 -16.40 5.77 -7.67
CA VAL A 46 -16.66 4.34 -7.84
C VAL A 46 -17.26 3.75 -6.57
N GLN A 47 -16.74 4.14 -5.41
CA GLN A 47 -17.25 3.74 -4.11
C GLN A 47 -18.74 4.08 -3.96
N SER A 48 -19.11 5.34 -4.18
CA SER A 48 -20.51 5.78 -4.07
C SER A 48 -21.46 5.01 -5.00
N LEU A 49 -21.00 4.61 -6.19
CA LEU A 49 -21.79 3.79 -7.11
C LEU A 49 -21.94 2.36 -6.61
N CYS A 50 -20.87 1.78 -6.06
CA CYS A 50 -20.87 0.43 -5.51
C CYS A 50 -21.82 0.34 -4.32
N ASP A 51 -21.84 1.37 -3.46
CA ASP A 51 -22.73 1.46 -2.31
C ASP A 51 -24.20 1.57 -2.73
N ALA A 52 -24.49 2.37 -3.77
CA ALA A 52 -25.86 2.52 -4.27
C ALA A 52 -26.41 1.25 -4.93
N LEU A 53 -25.55 0.39 -5.46
CA LEU A 53 -25.93 -0.80 -6.22
C LEU A 53 -25.68 -2.12 -5.48
N ASP A 54 -25.29 -2.07 -4.19
CA ASP A 54 -24.85 -3.22 -3.38
C ASP A 54 -23.78 -4.07 -4.08
N ILE A 55 -22.87 -3.44 -4.83
CA ILE A 55 -21.79 -4.14 -5.54
C ILE A 55 -20.55 -4.16 -4.65
N PRO A 56 -19.97 -5.33 -4.33
CA PRO A 56 -18.74 -5.39 -3.57
C PRO A 56 -17.61 -4.63 -4.29
N HIS A 57 -16.97 -3.70 -3.59
CA HIS A 57 -15.85 -2.91 -4.06
C HIS A 57 -14.58 -3.30 -3.31
N ILE A 58 -13.53 -3.69 -4.03
CA ILE A 58 -12.25 -4.02 -3.44
C ILE A 58 -11.23 -2.95 -3.79
N GLU A 59 -10.67 -2.30 -2.78
CA GLU A 59 -9.71 -1.21 -2.90
C GLU A 59 -8.30 -1.65 -2.50
N SER A 60 -7.29 -1.00 -3.09
CA SER A 60 -5.87 -1.18 -2.73
C SER A 60 -5.12 0.16 -2.73
N ARG A 61 -5.82 1.23 -2.33
CA ARG A 61 -5.31 2.61 -2.31
C ARG A 61 -5.37 3.22 -0.91
N VAL A 62 -4.57 4.26 -0.69
CA VAL A 62 -4.66 5.06 0.55
C VAL A 62 -6.08 5.62 0.68
N ASP A 63 -6.71 5.33 1.80
CA ASP A 63 -8.02 5.91 2.12
C ASP A 63 -7.87 7.28 2.75
N MET A 64 -8.45 8.29 2.12
CA MET A 64 -8.45 9.67 2.61
C MET A 64 -9.71 10.00 3.41
N GLU A 65 -10.72 9.13 3.37
CA GLU A 65 -12.00 9.34 4.03
C GLU A 65 -12.01 8.63 5.39
N PRO A 66 -12.43 9.31 6.46
CA PRO A 66 -12.50 8.71 7.80
C PRO A 66 -13.77 7.87 8.02
N GLU A 67 -14.74 7.95 7.10
CA GLU A 67 -16.06 7.33 7.21
C GLU A 67 -16.00 5.85 6.88
N MET A 68 -16.83 5.07 7.57
CA MET A 68 -16.96 3.65 7.27
C MET A 68 -17.70 3.50 5.95
N LYS A 69 -17.03 2.89 4.99
CA LYS A 69 -17.60 2.56 3.68
C LYS A 69 -18.39 1.27 3.78
N GLU A 70 -19.68 1.33 3.48
CA GLU A 70 -20.49 0.14 3.26
C GLU A 70 -20.00 -0.52 1.95
N PHE A 71 -20.12 -1.84 1.80
CA PHE A 71 -19.72 -2.56 0.56
C PHE A 71 -18.29 -2.38 0.03
N SER A 72 -17.36 -1.80 0.79
CA SER A 72 -15.95 -1.64 0.42
C SER A 72 -14.99 -2.39 1.32
N ILE A 73 -14.02 -3.09 0.73
CA ILE A 73 -12.91 -3.75 1.42
C ILE A 73 -11.62 -3.15 0.90
N ASN A 74 -10.90 -2.41 1.74
CA ASN A 74 -9.61 -1.84 1.37
C ASN A 74 -8.46 -2.66 1.94
N LEU A 75 -7.62 -3.23 1.07
CA LEU A 75 -6.44 -3.98 1.45
C LEU A 75 -5.23 -3.08 1.76
N HIS A 76 -5.30 -1.79 1.40
CA HIS A 76 -4.24 -0.85 1.76
C HIS A 76 -4.31 -0.51 3.25
N PRO A 77 -3.18 -0.48 3.98
CA PRO A 77 -3.18 -0.13 5.39
C PRO A 77 -3.71 1.29 5.60
N SER A 78 -4.60 1.44 6.58
CA SER A 78 -5.17 2.76 6.88
C SER A 78 -4.10 3.75 7.36
N PRO A 79 -4.21 5.05 7.04
CA PRO A 79 -3.28 6.07 7.53
C PRO A 79 -3.15 6.10 9.05
N LYS A 80 -4.21 5.75 9.78
CA LYS A 80 -4.20 5.66 11.25
C LYS A 80 -3.23 4.57 11.75
N ILE A 81 -3.25 3.40 11.13
CA ILE A 81 -2.37 2.28 11.49
C ILE A 81 -0.92 2.61 11.11
N VAL A 82 -0.69 3.10 9.90
CA VAL A 82 0.65 3.52 9.45
C VAL A 82 1.20 4.62 10.35
N GLY A 83 0.39 5.64 10.64
CA GLY A 83 0.75 6.72 11.55
C GLY A 83 1.09 6.22 12.95
N SER A 84 0.34 5.25 13.48
CA SER A 84 0.67 4.61 14.76
C SER A 84 2.00 3.88 14.73
N ALA A 85 2.26 3.08 13.69
CA ALA A 85 3.51 2.35 13.57
C ALA A 85 4.72 3.29 13.50
N ILE A 86 4.61 4.43 12.80
CA ILE A 86 5.66 5.45 12.75
C ILE A 86 5.82 6.13 14.12
N ARG A 87 4.74 6.42 14.86
CA ARG A 87 4.84 6.96 16.23
C ARG A 87 5.55 5.98 17.17
N ASP A 88 5.24 4.70 17.06
CA ASP A 88 5.90 3.66 17.87
C ASP A 88 7.39 3.58 17.54
N LEU A 89 7.77 3.75 16.27
CA LEU A 89 9.17 3.88 15.84
C LEU A 89 9.85 5.12 16.44
N ILE A 90 9.20 6.29 16.38
CA ILE A 90 9.70 7.56 16.96
C ILE A 90 9.97 7.38 18.46
N HIS A 91 9.04 6.73 19.16
CA HIS A 91 9.16 6.42 20.58
C HIS A 91 10.28 5.41 20.85
N TYR A 92 10.33 4.31 20.12
CA TYR A 92 11.36 3.26 20.25
C TYR A 92 12.78 3.82 20.06
N LEU A 93 12.96 4.73 19.09
CA LEU A 93 14.25 5.37 18.81
C LEU A 93 14.54 6.61 19.69
N ASN A 94 13.63 6.97 20.60
CA ASN A 94 13.72 8.15 21.48
C ASN A 94 14.00 9.45 20.71
N TRP A 95 13.36 9.64 19.55
CA TRP A 95 13.53 10.87 18.79
C TRP A 95 12.85 12.04 19.50
N THR A 96 13.59 13.14 19.66
CA THR A 96 13.09 14.38 20.28
C THR A 96 12.86 15.50 19.26
N LYS A 97 13.54 15.45 18.11
CA LYS A 97 13.37 16.39 17.00
C LYS A 97 13.21 15.62 15.70
N VAL A 98 12.10 15.84 15.01
CA VAL A 98 11.76 15.13 13.77
C VAL A 98 11.36 16.13 12.69
N ALA A 99 11.95 15.99 11.50
CA ALA A 99 11.53 16.71 10.31
C ALA A 99 10.71 15.79 9.40
N ILE A 100 9.48 16.18 9.09
CA ILE A 100 8.62 15.49 8.13
C ILE A 100 8.73 16.23 6.80
N LEU A 101 9.32 15.54 5.82
CA LEU A 101 9.40 15.97 4.43
C LEU A 101 8.21 15.38 3.67
N TYR A 102 7.42 16.21 3.00
CA TYR A 102 6.29 15.76 2.19
C TYR A 102 6.22 16.52 0.87
N GLU A 103 5.71 15.87 -0.18
CA GLU A 103 5.59 16.47 -1.51
C GLU A 103 4.15 16.87 -1.86
N GLU A 104 3.19 15.99 -1.59
CA GLU A 104 1.78 16.19 -1.93
C GLU A 104 0.99 16.76 -0.75
N ASP A 105 0.08 17.69 -1.02
CA ASP A 105 -0.77 18.28 0.03
C ASP A 105 -1.70 17.24 0.67
N MET A 106 -2.16 16.26 -0.10
CA MET A 106 -3.00 15.16 0.41
C MET A 106 -2.25 14.24 1.37
N SER A 107 -0.95 14.04 1.16
CA SER A 107 -0.11 13.28 2.11
C SER A 107 -0.08 13.91 3.49
N LEU A 108 -0.18 15.25 3.59
CA LEU A 108 -0.17 15.95 4.87
C LEU A 108 -1.32 15.49 5.77
N ILE A 109 -2.49 15.17 5.21
CA ILE A 109 -3.66 14.67 5.95
C ILE A 109 -3.30 13.35 6.64
N SER A 110 -2.67 12.43 5.92
CA SER A 110 -2.20 11.16 6.46
C SER A 110 -1.07 11.34 7.48
N LEU A 111 -0.12 12.25 7.20
CA LEU A 111 1.03 12.52 8.07
C LEU A 111 0.66 13.27 9.36
N GLN A 112 -0.48 13.97 9.39
CA GLN A 112 -1.00 14.57 10.63
C GLN A 112 -1.37 13.51 11.69
N GLU A 113 -1.63 12.26 11.28
CA GLU A 113 -1.81 11.17 12.24
C GLU A 113 -0.55 10.94 13.10
N LEU A 114 0.64 11.35 12.64
CA LEU A 114 1.90 11.25 13.41
C LEU A 114 1.92 12.14 14.65
N ILE A 115 1.18 13.26 14.62
CA ILE A 115 1.10 14.23 15.73
C ILE A 115 -0.21 14.10 16.51
N ARG A 116 -1.00 13.05 16.23
CA ARG A 116 -2.23 12.78 16.96
C ARG A 116 -1.90 12.27 18.37
N PRO A 117 -2.59 12.74 19.42
CA PRO A 117 -2.33 12.28 20.79
C PRO A 117 -2.43 10.75 20.95
N PRO A 118 -1.60 10.13 21.80
CA PRO A 118 -0.64 10.75 22.72
C PRO A 118 0.73 11.00 22.06
N VAL A 119 1.12 12.27 21.94
CA VAL A 119 2.47 12.67 21.49
C VAL A 119 3.37 12.87 22.71
N PRO A 120 4.63 12.39 22.71
CA PRO A 120 5.58 12.70 23.78
C PRO A 120 5.71 14.22 23.98
N ARG A 121 5.71 14.69 25.23
CA ARG A 121 5.70 16.14 25.54
C ARG A 121 6.92 16.89 24.99
N ASP A 122 8.04 16.19 24.81
CA ASP A 122 9.32 16.76 24.37
C ASP A 122 9.59 16.57 22.87
N LEU A 123 8.63 16.03 22.11
CA LEU A 123 8.78 15.82 20.66
C LEU A 123 8.51 17.12 19.90
N GLN A 124 9.56 17.66 19.26
CA GLN A 124 9.45 18.75 18.31
C GLN A 124 9.35 18.20 16.89
N VAL A 125 8.19 18.39 16.26
CA VAL A 125 7.93 18.01 14.86
C VAL A 125 7.91 19.26 13.98
N ILE A 126 8.65 19.24 12.87
CA ILE A 126 8.57 20.27 11.83
C ILE A 126 8.10 19.67 10.52
N PHE A 127 7.13 20.32 9.87
CA PHE A 127 6.64 19.93 8.56
C PHE A 127 7.32 20.79 7.48
N ARG A 128 7.81 20.14 6.43
CA ARG A 128 8.50 20.78 5.32
C ARG A 128 7.98 20.23 3.99
N LYS A 129 7.19 21.05 3.29
CA LYS A 129 6.81 20.79 1.91
C LYS A 129 8.05 20.91 1.03
N THR A 130 8.21 19.98 0.10
CA THR A 130 9.33 19.97 -0.84
C THR A 130 8.87 19.56 -2.24
N SER A 131 9.71 19.84 -3.22
CA SER A 131 9.55 19.45 -4.63
C SER A 131 10.92 19.07 -5.20
N VAL A 132 10.94 18.54 -6.43
CA VAL A 132 12.18 18.17 -7.12
C VAL A 132 13.21 19.31 -7.14
N ASP A 133 12.76 20.53 -7.40
CA ASP A 133 13.63 21.71 -7.49
C ASP A 133 14.12 22.22 -6.11
N THR A 134 13.36 21.94 -5.05
CA THR A 134 13.59 22.50 -3.71
C THR A 134 14.17 21.51 -2.71
N PHE A 135 14.40 20.24 -3.09
CA PHE A 135 14.97 19.22 -2.20
C PHE A 135 16.26 19.68 -1.53
N ARG A 136 17.19 20.27 -2.29
CA ARG A 136 18.49 20.69 -1.76
C ARG A 136 18.36 21.78 -0.71
N ASP A 137 17.50 22.76 -0.95
CA ASP A 137 17.36 23.91 -0.05
C ASP A 137 16.59 23.53 1.22
N THR A 138 15.57 22.68 1.08
CA THR A 138 14.83 22.12 2.22
C THR A 138 15.76 21.28 3.11
N LEU A 139 16.58 20.42 2.51
CA LEU A 139 17.56 19.61 3.26
C LEU A 139 18.62 20.50 3.95
N LYS A 140 19.10 21.56 3.30
CA LYS A 140 20.02 22.53 3.93
C LYS A 140 19.38 23.26 5.12
N ASP A 141 18.10 23.64 5.05
CA ASP A 141 17.36 24.24 6.18
C ASP A 141 17.22 23.25 7.35
N ILE A 142 16.92 21.98 7.07
CA ILE A 142 16.83 20.94 8.11
C ILE A 142 18.20 20.74 8.78
N ARG A 143 19.27 20.68 7.98
CA ARG A 143 20.66 20.55 8.47
C ARG A 143 21.07 21.75 9.32
N SER A 144 20.75 22.98 8.91
CA SER A 144 21.12 24.19 9.66
C SER A 144 20.41 24.28 11.02
N ARG A 145 19.24 23.64 11.15
CA ARG A 145 18.49 23.49 12.41
C ARG A 145 19.01 22.38 13.32
N GLY A 146 19.99 21.59 12.86
CA GLY A 146 20.55 20.48 13.64
C GLY A 146 19.56 19.35 13.87
N ILE A 147 18.68 19.07 12.90
CA ILE A 147 17.71 17.96 12.96
C ILE A 147 18.29 16.78 12.19
N PHE A 148 18.39 15.65 12.88
CA PHE A 148 19.02 14.44 12.34
C PHE A 148 18.03 13.32 12.04
N SER A 149 16.78 13.44 12.50
CA SER A 149 15.73 12.44 12.30
C SER A 149 14.72 12.96 11.29
N LEU A 150 14.54 12.24 10.19
CA LEU A 150 13.70 12.63 9.08
C LEU A 150 12.68 11.53 8.76
N VAL A 151 11.41 11.93 8.65
CA VAL A 151 10.35 11.10 8.04
C VAL A 151 10.13 11.65 6.63
N VAL A 152 10.24 10.78 5.63
CA VAL A 152 10.25 11.15 4.22
C VAL A 152 9.05 10.55 3.53
N ASP A 153 8.15 11.43 3.08
CA ASP A 153 7.07 11.12 2.17
C ASP A 153 7.33 11.82 0.83
N THR A 154 7.54 11.03 -0.23
CA THR A 154 7.88 11.55 -1.55
C THR A 154 7.31 10.64 -2.62
N ARG A 155 7.03 11.19 -3.80
CA ARG A 155 6.55 10.38 -4.91
C ARG A 155 7.60 9.34 -5.32
N PRO A 156 7.20 8.10 -5.65
CA PRO A 156 8.13 7.05 -6.08
C PRO A 156 9.07 7.48 -7.22
N GLN A 157 8.60 8.34 -8.13
CA GLN A 157 9.39 8.84 -9.26
C GLN A 157 10.47 9.84 -8.82
N ASN A 158 10.25 10.56 -7.73
CA ASN A 158 11.13 11.63 -7.25
C ASN A 158 12.09 11.18 -6.15
N LEU A 159 11.87 10.01 -5.56
CA LEU A 159 12.76 9.44 -4.56
C LEU A 159 14.23 9.37 -5.01
N PRO A 160 14.58 8.95 -6.26
CA PRO A 160 15.97 8.97 -6.72
C PRO A 160 16.59 10.39 -6.72
N HIS A 161 15.81 11.41 -7.08
CA HIS A 161 16.26 12.80 -7.05
C HIS A 161 16.48 13.30 -5.61
N LEU A 162 15.61 12.90 -4.68
CA LEU A 162 15.79 13.18 -3.26
C LEU A 162 17.07 12.52 -2.72
N LEU A 163 17.30 11.24 -3.02
CA LEU A 163 18.51 10.52 -2.60
C LEU A 163 19.78 11.18 -3.15
N GLN A 164 19.78 11.58 -4.42
CA GLN A 164 20.88 12.36 -4.99
C GLN A 164 21.09 13.70 -4.27
N ALA A 165 20.00 14.40 -3.93
CA ALA A 165 20.08 15.65 -3.19
C ALA A 165 20.71 15.44 -1.80
N VAL A 166 20.36 14.36 -1.08
CA VAL A 166 20.94 13.99 0.23
C VAL A 166 22.47 13.83 0.14
N LEU A 167 22.95 13.14 -0.91
CA LEU A 167 24.40 12.99 -1.15
C LEU A 167 25.06 14.34 -1.45
N GLN A 168 24.44 15.19 -2.27
CA GLN A 168 24.97 16.51 -2.64
C GLN A 168 25.08 17.47 -1.44
N VAL A 169 24.18 17.36 -0.45
CA VAL A 169 24.23 18.16 0.78
C VAL A 169 24.99 17.49 1.93
N GLN A 170 25.58 16.31 1.68
CA GLN A 170 26.35 15.54 2.66
C GLN A 170 25.55 15.21 3.93
N MET A 171 24.28 14.83 3.76
CA MET A 171 23.41 14.35 4.85
C MET A 171 23.32 12.82 4.89
N ASN A 172 24.35 12.13 4.42
CA ASN A 172 24.48 10.67 4.34
C ASN A 172 25.43 10.11 5.42
N ASP A 173 25.52 10.76 6.58
CA ASP A 173 26.40 10.36 7.70
C ASP A 173 25.65 9.52 8.76
N TYR A 174 26.38 8.81 9.64
CA TYR A 174 25.83 7.93 10.69
C TYR A 174 24.90 8.65 11.68
N LYS A 175 25.00 9.98 11.76
CA LYS A 175 24.17 10.81 12.62
C LYS A 175 22.73 10.88 12.13
N TYR A 176 22.49 10.70 10.83
CA TYR A 176 21.17 10.84 10.24
C TYR A 176 20.37 9.55 10.29
N TYR A 177 19.09 9.72 10.58
CA TYR A 177 18.08 8.69 10.57
C TYR A 177 16.98 9.09 9.59
N TYR A 178 16.76 8.26 8.59
CA TYR A 178 15.70 8.41 7.61
C TYR A 178 14.68 7.29 7.78
N HIS A 179 13.43 7.67 7.95
CA HIS A 179 12.30 6.76 7.83
C HIS A 179 11.50 7.12 6.58
N PHE A 180 11.40 6.20 5.62
CA PHE A 180 10.62 6.39 4.40
C PHE A 180 9.23 5.81 4.58
N THR A 181 8.21 6.60 4.27
CA THR A 181 6.80 6.17 4.29
C THR A 181 6.47 5.19 3.16
N THR A 182 7.25 5.22 2.07
CA THR A 182 7.09 4.27 0.97
C THR A 182 7.44 2.84 1.41
N PHE A 183 6.58 1.90 1.04
CA PHE A 183 6.81 0.47 1.27
C PHE A 183 7.75 -0.17 0.23
N ASP A 184 8.05 0.56 -0.85
CA ASP A 184 8.83 0.06 -1.99
C ASP A 184 10.31 0.48 -1.92
N LEU A 185 10.83 0.90 -0.75
CA LEU A 185 12.21 1.39 -0.61
C LEU A 185 13.25 0.36 -1.10
N GLU A 186 13.01 -0.94 -0.86
CA GLU A 186 13.88 -2.06 -1.27
C GLU A 186 14.04 -2.16 -2.80
N THR A 187 13.12 -1.55 -3.57
CA THR A 187 13.16 -1.57 -5.03
C THR A 187 14.15 -0.57 -5.64
N TYR A 188 14.70 0.35 -4.83
CA TYR A 188 15.62 1.40 -5.26
C TYR A 188 17.09 1.03 -4.99
N ASN A 189 18.01 1.59 -5.79
CA ASN A 189 19.43 1.41 -5.54
C ASN A 189 19.89 2.31 -4.38
N LEU A 190 20.28 1.68 -3.27
CA LEU A 190 20.80 2.34 -2.06
C LEU A 190 22.31 2.12 -1.85
N GLU A 191 23.05 1.66 -2.87
CA GLU A 191 24.47 1.32 -2.77
C GLU A 191 25.32 2.46 -2.19
N ASP A 192 25.09 3.70 -2.64
CA ASP A 192 25.81 4.89 -2.17
C ASP A 192 25.61 5.21 -0.68
N PHE A 193 24.56 4.64 -0.06
CA PHE A 193 24.23 4.84 1.35
C PHE A 193 24.77 3.72 2.26
N LYS A 194 25.11 2.55 1.71
CA LYS A 194 25.53 1.38 2.49
C LYS A 194 26.82 1.59 3.27
N TYR A 195 27.75 2.36 2.74
CA TYR A 195 29.11 2.49 3.29
C TYR A 195 29.27 3.61 4.30
N ASN A 196 28.27 4.50 4.44
CA ASN A 196 28.37 5.69 5.29
C ASN A 196 27.64 5.55 6.64
N PHE A 197 27.18 4.34 6.98
CA PHE A 197 26.50 4.00 8.25
C PHE A 197 25.24 4.84 8.56
N VAL A 198 24.67 5.49 7.55
CA VAL A 198 23.40 6.21 7.67
C VAL A 198 22.26 5.24 7.94
N ASN A 199 21.38 5.59 8.87
CA ASN A 199 20.26 4.74 9.24
C ASN A 199 19.09 5.01 8.29
N MET A 200 18.72 4.03 7.47
CA MET A 200 17.57 4.10 6.58
C MET A 200 16.60 2.98 6.94
N THR A 201 15.35 3.36 7.19
CA THR A 201 14.28 2.43 7.59
C THR A 201 13.03 2.69 6.75
N SER A 202 12.26 1.65 6.50
CA SER A 202 10.92 1.71 5.92
C SER A 202 10.14 0.50 6.38
N PHE A 203 8.82 0.55 6.27
CA PHE A 203 8.01 -0.66 6.42
C PHE A 203 8.03 -1.48 5.13
N ARG A 204 7.84 -2.79 5.26
CA ARG A 204 7.74 -3.72 4.13
C ARG A 204 6.43 -4.49 4.26
N MET A 205 5.59 -4.45 3.23
CA MET A 205 4.32 -5.19 3.23
C MET A 205 4.46 -6.61 2.68
N THR A 206 5.41 -6.84 1.77
CA THR A 206 5.57 -8.13 1.08
C THR A 206 6.67 -8.96 1.75
N ASP A 207 6.35 -10.21 2.09
CA ASP A 207 7.35 -11.17 2.58
C ASP A 207 7.91 -12.03 1.46
N ASN A 208 9.01 -11.57 0.86
CA ASN A 208 9.70 -12.28 -0.23
C ASN A 208 10.37 -13.59 0.24
N ASP A 209 10.46 -13.86 1.54
CA ASP A 209 11.06 -15.08 2.08
C ASP A 209 10.05 -16.23 2.20
N GLN A 210 8.76 -15.91 2.18
CA GLN A 210 7.69 -16.90 2.22
C GLN A 210 7.67 -17.73 0.94
N TYR A 211 7.61 -19.06 1.09
CA TYR A 211 7.63 -20.01 -0.03
C TYR A 211 6.50 -19.75 -1.03
N LEU A 212 5.28 -19.51 -0.55
CA LEU A 212 4.11 -19.25 -1.37
C LEU A 212 4.27 -17.99 -2.23
N VAL A 213 4.80 -16.91 -1.64
CA VAL A 213 5.09 -15.66 -2.37
C VAL A 213 6.14 -15.93 -3.45
N ARG A 214 7.24 -16.62 -3.14
CA ARG A 214 8.26 -16.98 -4.14
C ARG A 214 7.71 -17.82 -5.29
N GLN A 215 6.78 -18.74 -5.00
CA GLN A 215 6.14 -19.54 -6.03
C GLN A 215 5.21 -18.69 -6.91
N ALA A 216 4.38 -17.84 -6.29
CA ALA A 216 3.51 -16.92 -7.00
C ALA A 216 4.31 -15.98 -7.92
N LEU A 217 5.43 -15.41 -7.43
CA LEU A 217 6.30 -14.55 -8.24
C LEU A 217 6.92 -15.30 -9.42
N LYS A 218 7.37 -16.55 -9.23
CA LYS A 218 7.87 -17.39 -10.32
C LYS A 218 6.80 -17.72 -11.35
N ASP A 219 5.56 -17.92 -10.91
CA ASP A 219 4.44 -18.16 -11.81
C ASP A 219 4.08 -16.90 -12.58
N MET A 220 4.03 -15.74 -11.93
CA MET A 220 3.83 -14.43 -12.58
C MET A 220 4.90 -14.14 -13.64
N GLU A 221 6.16 -14.50 -13.39
CA GLU A 221 7.26 -14.32 -14.34
C GLU A 221 7.01 -15.07 -15.66
N LYS A 222 6.39 -16.26 -15.61
CA LYS A 222 6.05 -17.04 -16.82
C LYS A 222 4.99 -16.38 -17.68
N PHE A 223 4.11 -15.58 -17.07
CA PHE A 223 3.01 -14.89 -17.74
C PHE A 223 3.36 -13.46 -18.17
N GLN A 224 4.64 -13.06 -18.21
CA GLN A 224 5.07 -11.77 -18.77
C GLN A 224 5.45 -11.90 -20.25
N PRO A 225 4.53 -11.76 -21.23
CA PRO A 225 4.84 -12.09 -22.61
C PRO A 225 5.38 -10.84 -23.34
N VAL A 226 4.94 -9.62 -22.98
CA VAL A 226 5.34 -8.32 -23.55
C VAL A 226 4.93 -7.21 -22.56
N GLY A 227 5.86 -6.43 -21.98
CA GLY A 227 5.52 -5.30 -21.09
C GLY A 227 6.63 -4.84 -20.15
N GLN A 228 6.36 -3.78 -19.35
CA GLN A 228 7.25 -3.38 -18.25
C GLN A 228 7.35 -4.52 -17.23
N HIS A 229 8.57 -4.86 -16.80
CA HIS A 229 8.77 -5.92 -15.83
C HIS A 229 8.05 -5.59 -14.52
N ILE A 230 7.04 -6.41 -14.16
CA ILE A 230 6.31 -6.31 -12.87
C ILE A 230 7.27 -6.60 -11.71
N LEU A 231 8.25 -7.46 -11.98
CA LEU A 231 9.34 -7.81 -11.07
C LEU A 231 10.56 -6.96 -11.42
N ASN A 232 11.11 -6.23 -10.46
CA ASN A 232 12.41 -5.62 -10.67
C ASN A 232 13.49 -6.70 -10.83
N ARG A 233 14.66 -6.34 -11.37
CA ARG A 233 15.83 -7.24 -11.54
C ARG A 233 16.23 -8.03 -10.28
N THR A 234 15.73 -7.63 -9.12
CA THR A 234 15.95 -8.21 -7.80
C THR A 234 14.87 -9.21 -7.36
N ASN A 235 13.90 -9.58 -8.22
CA ASN A 235 12.74 -10.43 -7.88
C ASN A 235 11.85 -9.87 -6.76
N ILE A 236 11.83 -8.55 -6.60
CA ILE A 236 10.98 -7.85 -5.63
C ILE A 236 9.75 -7.32 -6.35
N ILE A 237 8.57 -7.64 -5.82
CA ILE A 237 7.28 -7.10 -6.25
C ILE A 237 6.98 -5.80 -5.50
N LYS A 238 6.48 -4.80 -6.23
CA LYS A 238 5.99 -3.56 -5.62
C LYS A 238 4.68 -3.80 -4.87
N VAL A 239 4.39 -2.97 -3.87
CA VAL A 239 3.19 -3.12 -3.04
C VAL A 239 1.90 -3.00 -3.85
N LYS A 240 1.78 -2.06 -4.80
CA LYS A 240 0.54 -1.89 -5.59
C LYS A 240 0.14 -3.15 -6.38
N PRO A 241 1.02 -3.76 -7.21
CA PRO A 241 0.73 -5.05 -7.84
C PRO A 241 0.47 -6.19 -6.85
N ALA A 242 1.19 -6.23 -5.72
CA ALA A 242 0.99 -7.25 -4.69
C ALA A 242 -0.41 -7.16 -4.08
N LEU A 243 -0.85 -5.95 -3.70
CA LEU A 243 -2.21 -5.74 -3.18
C LEU A 243 -3.28 -6.10 -4.20
N MET A 244 -3.08 -5.82 -5.49
CA MET A 244 -4.04 -6.24 -6.53
C MET A 244 -4.10 -7.76 -6.69
N PHE A 245 -2.97 -8.46 -6.57
CA PHE A 245 -2.94 -9.92 -6.53
C PHE A 245 -3.74 -10.45 -5.33
N ASP A 246 -3.51 -9.87 -4.16
CA ASP A 246 -4.22 -10.25 -2.93
C ASP A 246 -5.72 -9.92 -3.02
N SER A 247 -6.10 -8.81 -3.67
CA SER A 247 -7.51 -8.45 -3.92
C SER A 247 -8.22 -9.51 -4.77
N VAL A 248 -7.57 -9.99 -5.83
CA VAL A 248 -8.09 -11.05 -6.69
C VAL A 248 -8.17 -12.37 -5.91
N TYR A 249 -7.16 -12.66 -5.09
CA TYR A 249 -7.11 -13.86 -4.27
C TYR A 249 -8.25 -13.87 -3.23
N ALA A 250 -8.46 -12.75 -2.51
CA ALA A 250 -9.55 -12.59 -1.56
C ALA A 250 -10.92 -12.77 -2.22
N LEU A 251 -11.12 -12.21 -3.42
CA LEU A 251 -12.34 -12.44 -4.19
C LEU A 251 -12.52 -13.92 -4.56
N ALA A 252 -11.46 -14.60 -5.00
CA ALA A 252 -11.52 -16.01 -5.39
C ALA A 252 -11.88 -16.91 -4.20
N GLU A 253 -11.30 -16.68 -3.03
CA GLU A 253 -11.63 -17.40 -1.80
C GLU A 253 -13.06 -17.11 -1.32
N GLY A 254 -13.50 -15.85 -1.39
CA GLY A 254 -14.88 -15.47 -1.07
C GLY A 254 -15.91 -16.13 -1.99
N LEU A 255 -15.65 -16.15 -3.30
CA LEU A 255 -16.48 -16.84 -4.28
C LEU A 255 -16.49 -18.37 -4.06
N HIS A 256 -15.34 -18.96 -3.76
CA HIS A 256 -15.24 -20.39 -3.47
C HIS A 256 -16.08 -20.76 -2.24
N SER A 257 -16.03 -19.94 -1.18
CA SER A 257 -16.80 -20.13 0.04
C SER A 257 -18.30 -19.95 -0.19
N LEU A 258 -18.70 -18.97 -0.99
CA LEU A 258 -20.09 -18.72 -1.35
C LEU A 258 -20.71 -19.89 -2.11
N GLN A 259 -19.99 -20.46 -3.08
CA GLN A 259 -20.46 -21.60 -3.90
C GLN A 259 -20.81 -22.84 -3.08
N GLN A 260 -20.29 -22.97 -1.85
CA GLN A 260 -20.64 -24.08 -0.96
C GLN A 260 -22.02 -23.89 -0.29
N GLY A 261 -22.55 -22.68 -0.24
CA GLY A 261 -23.80 -22.32 0.45
C GLY A 261 -24.90 -21.73 -0.43
N MET A 262 -24.55 -21.08 -1.57
CA MET A 262 -25.50 -20.37 -2.43
C MET A 262 -25.00 -20.27 -3.88
N ASP A 263 -25.91 -20.41 -4.84
CA ASP A 263 -25.63 -20.11 -6.25
C ASP A 263 -25.71 -18.61 -6.51
N LEU A 264 -24.59 -17.99 -6.85
CA LEU A 264 -24.52 -16.58 -7.23
C LEU A 264 -25.20 -16.35 -8.59
N ARG A 265 -26.14 -15.40 -8.67
CA ARG A 265 -26.77 -15.01 -9.93
C ARG A 265 -26.25 -13.65 -10.39
N PRO A 266 -25.47 -13.59 -11.48
CA PRO A 266 -25.07 -12.31 -12.07
C PRO A 266 -26.31 -11.52 -12.49
N ALA A 267 -26.41 -10.28 -12.04
CA ALA A 267 -27.47 -9.36 -12.43
C ALA A 267 -26.90 -8.23 -13.29
N ASN A 268 -27.52 -7.92 -14.43
CA ASN A 268 -27.13 -6.73 -15.18
C ASN A 268 -27.71 -5.49 -14.48
N VAL A 269 -26.88 -4.75 -13.78
CA VAL A 269 -27.29 -3.53 -13.06
C VAL A 269 -27.19 -2.30 -13.96
N SER A 270 -28.10 -1.35 -13.76
CA SER A 270 -28.13 -0.06 -14.44
C SER A 270 -27.95 1.07 -13.44
N CYS A 271 -27.09 2.03 -13.76
CA CYS A 271 -26.91 3.23 -12.94
C CYS A 271 -28.13 4.15 -12.97
N GLU A 272 -29.02 4.04 -13.97
CA GLU A 272 -30.22 4.88 -14.09
C GLU A 272 -31.39 4.35 -13.25
N GLU A 273 -31.47 3.04 -13.06
CA GLU A 273 -32.57 2.40 -12.34
C GLU A 273 -32.32 2.31 -10.83
N GLU A 274 -31.05 2.45 -10.41
CA GLU A 274 -30.60 2.40 -9.00
C GLU A 274 -31.15 1.19 -8.23
N VAL A 275 -31.32 0.05 -8.93
CA VAL A 275 -31.78 -1.21 -8.31
C VAL A 275 -30.55 -1.98 -7.79
N PRO A 276 -30.46 -2.21 -6.46
CA PRO A 276 -29.33 -2.93 -5.89
C PRO A 276 -29.29 -4.40 -6.31
N TRP A 277 -28.09 -4.97 -6.35
CA TRP A 277 -27.90 -6.38 -6.67
C TRP A 277 -28.22 -7.27 -5.46
N THR A 278 -29.23 -8.12 -5.62
CA THR A 278 -29.76 -8.99 -4.54
C THR A 278 -28.70 -9.85 -3.84
N ASP A 279 -27.72 -10.36 -4.60
CA ASP A 279 -26.73 -11.30 -4.10
C ASP A 279 -25.43 -10.60 -3.65
N GLY A 280 -25.35 -9.28 -3.86
CA GLY A 280 -24.15 -8.49 -3.60
C GLY A 280 -23.77 -8.41 -2.13
N SER A 281 -24.76 -8.23 -1.24
CA SER A 281 -24.58 -8.29 0.22
C SER A 281 -24.00 -9.62 0.68
N SER A 282 -24.51 -10.73 0.13
CA SER A 282 -24.00 -12.05 0.45
C SER A 282 -22.55 -12.18 0.01
N LEU A 283 -22.25 -11.87 -1.25
CA LEU A 283 -20.88 -11.94 -1.76
C LEU A 283 -19.90 -11.07 -0.95
N PHE A 284 -20.29 -9.84 -0.61
CA PHE A 284 -19.50 -8.94 0.24
C PHE A 284 -19.13 -9.59 1.59
N ASN A 285 -20.12 -10.17 2.27
CA ASN A 285 -19.91 -10.80 3.58
C ASN A 285 -18.97 -12.01 3.51
N TYR A 286 -19.01 -12.80 2.42
CA TYR A 286 -18.08 -13.92 2.23
C TYR A 286 -16.66 -13.49 1.86
N ILE A 287 -16.48 -12.31 1.25
CA ILE A 287 -15.13 -11.76 1.00
C ILE A 287 -14.55 -11.16 2.29
N ASN A 288 -15.41 -10.60 3.16
CA ASN A 288 -15.00 -9.94 4.40
C ASN A 288 -14.91 -10.87 5.64
N SER A 289 -15.18 -12.17 5.49
CA SER A 289 -15.14 -13.15 6.58
C SER A 289 -13.74 -13.70 6.83
#